data_AF-A0A7C6CL63-F1
#
_entry.id   AF-A0A7C6CL63-F1
#
_cell.length_a   1.000
_cell.length_b   1.000
_cell.length_c   1.000
_cell.angle_alpha   90.00
_cell.angle_beta   90.00
_cell.angle_gamma   90.00
#
_symmetry.space_group_name_H-M   'P 1'
#
loop_
_entity.id
_entity.type
_entity.pdbx_description
1 polymer ?
#
loop_
_entity_poly.entity_id
_entity_poly.type
_entity_poly.pdbx_seq_one_letter_code
_entity_poly.pdbx_strand_id
1 'polypeptide(L)'
;MEAEKIITGPHEEFSTDLHTNLTLIRSKLLSNRLEFKLFNVGKLNSKQLAIAYLEGRADAQLLARIVDQIAGLKLDKLIGAGQLENLIKDFPRSLFPQFQATASPEQAIHNLLEGKFLIILDGTPVTLSTPVNFFDFFDKPDDLNYNWLFRPFIRCLRLIALGLAVFLPALYVAVISFHFYIIPVNFLIPLAESRAQVPFPPIIEIFFLEVIIELLRESASRFASNLGVGIHVLSGLLLGLAAISTGMVSAVTVVVSMATLIASLVLPPYDLGLSARSLKFIALFFASIFGVLGFIVTASVTFAHLVTLESLGQPYFQTLSPFKTGKDFWKKRRQ
;
A
#
# COMPACT_ATOMS: atom_id res chain seq x y z
N MET A 1 4.70 -0.78 15.03
CA MET A 1 3.91 0.19 14.24
C MET A 1 4.52 1.53 14.54
N GLU A 2 5.35 2.08 13.66
CA GLU A 2 5.95 3.40 13.88
C GLU A 2 5.90 4.19 12.57
N ALA A 3 5.49 5.45 12.73
CA ALA A 3 5.82 6.62 11.95
C ALA A 3 5.95 6.46 10.43
N GLU A 4 4.96 6.97 9.72
CA GLU A 4 5.20 7.47 8.36
C GLU A 4 6.29 8.55 8.45
N LYS A 5 7.47 8.29 7.86
CA LYS A 5 8.63 9.18 7.94
C LYS A 5 8.38 10.43 7.11
N ILE A 6 7.86 11.47 7.76
CA ILE A 6 7.67 12.81 7.19
C ILE A 6 9.04 13.46 7.00
N ILE A 7 9.35 13.90 5.78
CA ILE A 7 10.65 14.48 5.41
C ILE A 7 10.75 15.95 5.89
N THR A 8 9.61 16.60 6.12
CA THR A 8 9.50 17.99 6.59
C THR A 8 8.15 18.22 7.28
N GLY A 9 8.14 18.27 8.62
CA GLY A 9 6.93 18.51 9.43
C GLY A 9 7.14 18.12 10.90
N PRO A 10 6.29 18.60 11.84
CA PRO A 10 6.37 18.20 13.25
C PRO A 10 6.13 16.69 13.41
N HIS A 11 7.02 16.02 14.16
CA HIS A 11 6.92 14.60 14.52
C HIS A 11 5.82 14.37 15.57
N GLU A 12 4.56 14.53 15.17
CA GLU A 12 3.42 14.17 16.00
C GLU A 12 2.77 12.91 15.44
N GLU A 13 2.57 11.92 16.30
CA GLU A 13 1.88 10.67 16.00
C GLU A 13 0.69 10.50 16.93
N PHE A 14 -0.28 9.69 16.51
CA PHE A 14 -1.38 9.33 17.38
C PHE A 14 -0.90 8.52 18.59
N SER A 15 -1.47 8.83 19.75
CA SER A 15 -1.27 8.10 20.99
C SER A 15 -2.22 6.90 21.08
N THR A 16 -2.07 6.06 22.11
CA THR A 16 -3.04 4.99 22.38
C THR A 16 -4.33 5.47 23.02
N ASP A 17 -4.35 6.69 23.59
CA ASP A 17 -5.53 7.24 24.26
C ASP A 17 -6.45 7.97 23.28
N LEU A 18 -7.73 7.56 23.25
CA LEU A 18 -8.71 8.13 22.33
C LEU A 18 -8.94 9.63 22.57
N HIS A 19 -9.05 10.09 23.82
CA HIS A 19 -9.34 11.50 24.11
C HIS A 19 -8.21 12.44 23.70
N THR A 20 -6.97 12.00 23.91
CA THR A 20 -5.76 12.69 23.44
C THR A 20 -5.78 12.82 21.92
N ASN A 21 -6.11 11.75 21.21
CA ASN A 21 -6.20 11.76 19.75
C ASN A 21 -7.32 12.66 19.22
N LEU A 22 -8.49 12.67 19.87
CA LEU A 22 -9.59 13.59 19.52
C LEU A 22 -9.20 15.05 19.72
N THR A 23 -8.53 15.34 20.83
CA THR A 23 -8.04 16.69 21.15
C THR A 23 -6.98 17.15 20.14
N LEU A 24 -6.09 16.24 19.73
CA LEU A 24 -5.07 16.50 18.71
C LEU A 24 -5.70 16.84 17.34
N ILE A 25 -6.76 16.14 16.95
CA ILE A 25 -7.48 16.46 15.70
C ILE A 25 -8.18 17.82 15.82
N ARG A 26 -8.85 18.08 16.95
CA ARG A 26 -9.55 19.36 17.20
C ARG A 26 -8.61 20.55 17.20
N SER A 27 -7.40 20.40 17.77
CA SER A 27 -6.43 21.50 17.86
C SER A 27 -5.84 21.87 16.50
N LYS A 28 -5.66 20.89 15.60
CA LYS A 28 -5.16 21.13 14.24
C LYS A 28 -6.26 21.54 13.25
N LEU A 29 -7.50 21.07 13.42
CA LEU A 29 -8.62 21.41 12.56
C LEU A 29 -9.65 22.28 13.30
N LEU A 30 -9.44 23.59 13.26
CA LEU A 30 -10.24 24.62 13.97
C LEU A 30 -11.60 24.90 13.31
N SER A 31 -12.31 23.86 12.86
CA SER A 31 -13.62 24.00 12.23
C SER A 31 -14.75 23.68 13.20
N ASN A 32 -15.77 24.54 13.24
CA ASN A 32 -17.02 24.26 13.96
C ASN A 32 -17.83 23.11 13.35
N ARG A 33 -17.49 22.68 12.13
CA ARG A 33 -18.16 21.57 11.43
C ARG A 33 -17.51 20.21 11.71
N LEU A 34 -16.43 20.18 12.48
CA LEU A 34 -15.80 18.93 12.89
C LEU A 34 -16.66 18.30 13.98
N GLU A 35 -17.22 17.14 13.66
CA GLU A 35 -18.11 16.38 14.53
C GLU A 35 -17.47 15.04 14.90
N PHE A 36 -17.74 14.59 16.13
CA PHE A 36 -17.28 13.31 16.66
C PHE A 36 -18.47 12.51 17.19
N LYS A 37 -18.67 11.29 16.66
CA LYS A 37 -19.65 10.34 17.19
C LYS A 37 -18.94 9.24 17.97
N LEU A 38 -19.28 9.12 19.24
CA LEU A 38 -18.70 8.11 20.14
C LEU A 38 -19.58 6.86 20.21
N PHE A 39 -18.93 5.70 20.22
CA PHE A 39 -19.52 4.38 20.30
C PHE A 39 -18.76 3.54 21.33
N ASN A 40 -19.45 2.57 21.93
CA ASN A 40 -18.83 1.54 22.75
C ASN A 40 -18.96 0.21 22.02
N VAL A 41 -17.83 -0.47 21.79
CA VAL A 41 -17.77 -1.74 21.05
C VAL A 41 -17.14 -2.82 21.92
N GLY A 42 -17.81 -3.97 22.01
CA GLY A 42 -17.36 -5.14 22.77
C GLY A 42 -18.22 -5.40 24.03
N LYS A 43 -18.57 -6.67 24.27
CA LYS A 43 -19.41 -7.07 25.43
C LYS A 43 -18.62 -7.32 26.71
N LEU A 44 -17.49 -8.04 26.63
CA LEU A 44 -16.65 -8.40 27.79
C LEU A 44 -15.60 -7.33 28.06
N ASN A 45 -15.01 -6.77 26.99
CA ASN A 45 -14.03 -5.69 27.08
C ASN A 45 -14.46 -4.56 26.15
N SER A 46 -15.31 -3.68 26.68
CA SER A 46 -15.83 -2.53 25.95
C SER A 46 -14.70 -1.52 25.69
N LYS A 47 -14.46 -1.23 24.42
CA LYS A 47 -13.57 -0.14 23.99
C LYS A 47 -14.40 1.02 23.45
N GLN A 48 -13.92 2.24 23.69
CA GLN A 48 -14.48 3.41 23.04
C GLN A 48 -13.98 3.49 21.59
N LEU A 49 -14.86 3.90 20.70
CA LEU A 49 -14.60 4.16 19.31
C LEU A 49 -15.17 5.53 18.96
N ALA A 50 -14.43 6.33 18.21
CA ALA A 50 -14.91 7.60 17.68
C ALA A 50 -14.92 7.58 16.15
N ILE A 51 -16.00 8.09 15.57
CA ILE A 51 -16.05 8.47 14.15
C ILE A 51 -15.91 9.98 14.08
N ALA A 52 -14.85 10.48 13.45
CA ALA A 52 -14.67 11.90 13.16
C ALA A 52 -15.04 12.19 11.70
N TYR A 53 -15.74 13.29 11.46
CA TYR A 53 -16.10 13.75 10.11
C TYR A 53 -16.34 15.26 10.05
N LEU A 54 -16.31 15.82 8.85
CA LEU A 54 -16.68 17.22 8.61
C LEU A 54 -18.12 17.31 8.08
N GLU A 55 -18.99 17.94 8.86
CA GLU A 55 -20.38 18.20 8.47
C GLU A 55 -20.44 19.08 7.19
N GLY A 56 -21.31 18.69 6.26
CA GLY A 56 -21.47 19.35 4.95
C GLY A 56 -20.39 19.00 3.91
N ARG A 57 -19.37 18.23 4.28
CA ARG A 57 -18.38 17.63 3.35
C ARG A 57 -18.57 16.12 3.24
N ALA A 58 -18.76 15.47 4.39
CA ALA A 58 -19.02 14.04 4.45
C ALA A 58 -20.43 13.71 3.95
N ASP A 59 -20.56 12.59 3.22
CA ASP A 59 -21.86 12.11 2.72
C ASP A 59 -22.67 11.50 3.87
N ALA A 60 -23.86 12.04 4.11
CA ALA A 60 -24.76 11.57 5.16
C ALA A 60 -25.21 10.11 4.99
N GLN A 61 -25.35 9.64 3.75
CA GLN A 61 -25.73 8.24 3.46
C GLN A 61 -24.60 7.28 3.85
N LEU A 62 -23.36 7.66 3.57
CA LEU A 62 -22.19 6.87 3.95
C LEU A 62 -21.96 6.87 5.46
N LEU A 63 -22.19 8.02 6.12
CA LEU A 63 -22.14 8.10 7.57
C LEU A 63 -23.15 7.14 8.21
N ALA A 64 -24.39 7.10 7.72
CA ALA A 64 -25.40 6.18 8.23
C ALA A 64 -24.95 4.72 8.07
N ARG A 65 -24.40 4.34 6.91
CA ARG A 65 -23.88 2.98 6.66
C ARG A 65 -22.78 2.58 7.64
N ILE A 66 -21.76 3.42 7.87
CA ILE A 66 -20.69 3.10 8.85
C ILE A 66 -21.28 2.96 10.25
N VAL A 67 -22.18 3.87 10.64
CA VAL A 67 -22.80 3.86 11.96
C VAL A 67 -23.59 2.56 12.17
N ASP A 68 -24.36 2.15 11.17
CA ASP A 68 -25.13 0.90 11.20
C ASP A 68 -24.21 -0.33 11.24
N GLN A 69 -23.13 -0.34 10.45
CA GLN A 69 -22.12 -1.40 10.48
C GLN A 69 -21.48 -1.54 11.86
N ILE A 70 -21.07 -0.43 12.48
CA ILE A 70 -20.43 -0.42 13.81
C ILE A 70 -21.44 -0.81 14.90
N ALA A 71 -22.67 -0.31 14.86
CA ALA A 71 -23.72 -0.66 15.80
C ALA A 71 -24.14 -2.14 15.70
N GLY A 72 -24.01 -2.74 14.52
CA GLY A 72 -24.27 -4.16 14.27
C GLY A 72 -23.20 -5.13 14.80
N LEU A 73 -22.03 -4.65 15.22
CA LEU A 73 -20.92 -5.49 15.67
C LEU A 73 -21.25 -6.20 17.00
N LYS A 74 -21.53 -7.51 16.93
CA LYS A 74 -21.71 -8.38 18.10
C LYS A 74 -20.44 -9.17 18.38
N LEU A 75 -19.53 -8.60 19.15
CA LEU A 75 -18.24 -9.20 19.49
C LEU A 75 -18.01 -9.18 20.99
N ASP A 76 -17.37 -10.22 21.51
CA ASP A 76 -17.06 -10.31 22.94
C ASP A 76 -15.88 -9.39 23.31
N LYS A 77 -14.87 -9.31 22.43
CA LYS A 77 -13.69 -8.46 22.60
C LYS A 77 -13.19 -7.95 21.24
N LEU A 78 -12.84 -6.66 21.21
CA LEU A 78 -12.11 -6.04 20.11
C LEU A 78 -10.66 -5.78 20.53
N ILE A 79 -9.70 -6.31 19.78
CA ILE A 79 -8.28 -6.27 20.13
C ILE A 79 -7.62 -5.01 19.57
N GLY A 80 -7.80 -4.71 18.28
CA GLY A 80 -7.18 -3.56 17.64
C GLY A 80 -7.84 -3.12 16.33
N ALA A 81 -7.32 -2.04 15.75
CA ALA A 81 -7.86 -1.38 14.56
C ALA A 81 -7.91 -2.31 13.35
N GLY A 82 -6.88 -3.13 13.10
CA GLY A 82 -6.90 -4.08 11.98
C GLY A 82 -7.98 -5.17 12.11
N GLN A 83 -8.33 -5.57 13.33
CA GLN A 83 -9.46 -6.49 13.54
C GLN A 83 -10.78 -5.78 13.21
N LEU A 84 -10.95 -4.55 13.70
CA LEU A 84 -12.12 -3.73 13.40
C LEU A 84 -12.27 -3.55 11.89
N GLU A 85 -11.20 -3.17 11.20
CA GLU A 85 -11.15 -3.01 9.75
C GLU A 85 -11.70 -4.25 9.03
N ASN A 86 -11.24 -5.45 9.39
CA ASN A 86 -11.72 -6.70 8.77
C ASN A 86 -13.21 -7.00 9.02
N LEU A 87 -13.81 -6.44 10.07
CA LEU A 87 -15.21 -6.65 10.41
C LEU A 87 -16.15 -5.68 9.69
N ILE A 88 -15.65 -4.50 9.33
CA ILE A 88 -16.43 -3.44 8.66
C ILE A 88 -16.14 -3.33 7.15
N LYS A 89 -15.21 -4.14 6.62
CA LYS A 89 -14.93 -4.23 5.17
C LYS A 89 -16.14 -4.74 4.39
N ASP A 90 -16.41 -4.09 3.26
CA ASP A 90 -17.43 -4.53 2.31
C ASP A 90 -16.99 -5.81 1.56
N PHE A 91 -15.71 -5.89 1.19
CA PHE A 91 -15.13 -7.04 0.49
C PHE A 91 -14.05 -7.73 1.32
N PRO A 92 -14.41 -8.65 2.24
CA PRO A 92 -13.45 -9.29 3.16
C PRO A 92 -12.42 -10.18 2.46
N ARG A 93 -12.69 -10.62 1.22
CA ARG A 93 -11.76 -11.45 0.42
C ARG A 93 -10.87 -10.66 -0.52
N SER A 94 -11.03 -9.34 -0.60
CA SER A 94 -10.19 -8.51 -1.45
C SER A 94 -8.76 -8.47 -0.90
N LEU A 95 -7.78 -8.64 -1.78
CA LEU A 95 -6.37 -8.41 -1.42
C LEU A 95 -6.09 -6.92 -1.19
N PHE A 96 -6.89 -6.03 -1.78
CA PHE A 96 -6.67 -4.59 -1.70
C PHE A 96 -7.31 -3.97 -0.46
N PRO A 97 -6.59 -3.05 0.23
CA PRO A 97 -7.12 -2.37 1.40
C PRO A 97 -8.33 -1.50 1.05
N GLN A 98 -9.37 -1.54 1.88
CA GLN A 98 -10.56 -0.67 1.80
C GLN A 98 -10.58 0.41 2.89
N PHE A 99 -9.51 0.47 3.67
CA PHE A 99 -9.27 1.50 4.67
C PHE A 99 -7.82 1.93 4.54
N GLN A 100 -7.54 3.18 4.86
CA GLN A 100 -6.17 3.68 4.96
C GLN A 100 -5.85 3.85 6.44
N ALA A 101 -5.00 2.98 6.97
CA ALA A 101 -4.47 3.13 8.31
C ALA A 101 -3.37 4.21 8.33
N THR A 102 -3.49 5.19 9.22
CA THR A 102 -2.48 6.23 9.41
C THR A 102 -2.18 6.49 10.88
N ALA A 103 -0.90 6.55 11.22
CA ALA A 103 -0.40 7.07 12.49
C ALA A 103 -0.17 8.59 12.44
N SER A 104 -0.10 9.18 11.24
CA SER A 104 0.10 10.60 11.02
C SER A 104 -1.21 11.39 11.20
N PRO A 105 -1.26 12.34 12.16
CA PRO A 105 -2.38 13.27 12.31
C PRO A 105 -2.56 14.14 11.07
N GLU A 106 -1.49 14.48 10.35
CA GLU A 106 -1.55 15.32 9.15
C GLU A 106 -2.31 14.62 8.02
N GLN A 107 -2.01 13.34 7.78
CA GLN A 107 -2.75 12.53 6.82
C GLN A 107 -4.22 12.32 7.24
N ALA A 108 -4.48 12.17 8.54
CA ALA A 108 -5.83 12.05 9.04
C ALA A 108 -6.66 13.33 8.78
N ILE A 109 -6.07 14.50 9.02
CA ILE A 109 -6.72 15.80 8.74
C ILE A 109 -6.90 16.02 7.25
N HIS A 110 -5.91 15.67 6.44
CA HIS A 110 -6.02 15.71 4.98
C HIS A 110 -7.23 14.89 4.51
N ASN A 111 -7.37 13.66 5.00
CA ASN A 111 -8.50 12.80 4.72
C ASN A 111 -9.86 13.40 5.16
N LEU A 112 -9.93 14.01 6.35
CA LEU A 112 -11.15 14.72 6.78
C LEU A 112 -11.52 15.86 5.83
N LEU A 113 -10.54 16.67 5.39
CA LEU A 113 -10.74 17.78 4.46
C LEU A 113 -11.21 17.33 3.08
N GLU A 114 -10.80 16.14 2.66
CA GLU A 114 -11.30 15.47 1.44
C GLU A 114 -12.73 14.93 1.59
N GLY A 115 -13.31 14.98 2.80
CA GLY A 115 -14.67 14.52 3.08
C GLY A 115 -14.76 13.05 3.51
N LYS A 116 -13.63 12.43 3.87
CA LYS A 116 -13.58 11.06 4.40
C LYS A 116 -13.89 11.04 5.90
N PHE A 117 -14.28 9.87 6.38
CA PHE A 117 -14.48 9.54 7.78
C PHE A 117 -13.17 9.02 8.38
N LEU A 118 -12.89 9.40 9.62
CA LEU A 118 -11.86 8.75 10.43
C LEU A 118 -12.51 7.91 11.52
N ILE A 119 -12.05 6.67 11.65
CA ILE A 119 -12.43 5.76 12.71
C ILE A 119 -11.23 5.61 13.65
N ILE A 120 -11.45 5.95 14.91
CA ILE A 120 -10.41 6.02 15.94
C ILE A 120 -10.82 5.05 17.04
N LEU A 121 -10.00 4.03 17.28
CA LEU A 121 -10.26 3.03 18.30
C LEU A 121 -9.36 3.26 19.52
N ASP A 122 -9.94 3.20 20.71
CA ASP A 122 -9.19 3.33 21.95
C ASP A 122 -8.18 2.18 22.16
N GLY A 123 -7.01 2.53 22.65
CA GLY A 123 -5.86 1.64 22.82
C GLY A 123 -5.10 1.33 21.53
N THR A 124 -5.28 2.11 20.46
CA THR A 124 -4.50 1.94 19.21
C THR A 124 -3.91 3.26 18.69
N PRO A 125 -2.61 3.30 18.33
CA PRO A 125 -1.94 4.53 17.87
C PRO A 125 -2.13 4.79 16.37
N VAL A 126 -3.22 4.30 15.79
CA VAL A 126 -3.53 4.45 14.36
C VAL A 126 -5.01 4.75 14.18
N THR A 127 -5.30 5.53 13.15
CA THR A 127 -6.66 5.85 12.72
C THR A 127 -6.94 5.21 11.37
N LEU A 128 -8.19 4.80 11.13
CA LEU A 128 -8.62 4.22 9.87
C LEU A 128 -9.45 5.24 9.08
N SER A 129 -9.00 5.61 7.89
CA SER A 129 -9.76 6.48 6.99
C SER A 129 -10.61 5.68 6.00
N THR A 130 -11.82 6.14 5.70
CA THR A 130 -12.73 5.57 4.69
C THR A 130 -13.74 6.62 4.20
N PRO A 131 -14.33 6.55 2.99
CA PRO A 131 -13.95 5.67 1.88
C PRO A 131 -12.54 5.97 1.37
N VAL A 132 -11.91 4.99 0.75
CA VAL A 132 -10.59 5.13 0.11
C VAL A 132 -10.65 4.75 -1.35
N ASN A 133 -9.93 5.51 -2.17
CA ASN A 133 -9.65 5.18 -3.55
C ASN A 133 -8.22 4.62 -3.70
N PHE A 134 -7.98 3.90 -4.79
CA PHE A 134 -6.66 3.37 -5.12
C PHE A 134 -5.58 4.48 -5.19
N PHE A 135 -5.94 5.66 -5.70
CA PHE A 135 -5.00 6.77 -5.83
C PHE A 135 -4.69 7.46 -4.49
N ASP A 136 -5.54 7.32 -3.48
CA ASP A 136 -5.36 7.94 -2.17
C ASP A 136 -4.11 7.41 -1.45
N PHE A 137 -3.73 6.16 -1.73
CA PHE A 137 -2.51 5.57 -1.19
C PHE A 137 -1.25 6.23 -1.72
N PHE A 138 -1.30 6.88 -2.88
CA PHE A 138 -0.19 7.59 -3.50
C PHE A 138 -0.13 9.08 -3.16
N ASP A 139 -1.16 9.57 -2.47
CA ASP A 139 -1.35 10.97 -2.14
C ASP A 139 -0.95 11.21 -0.68
N LYS A 140 0.30 11.65 -0.48
CA LYS A 140 0.79 12.03 0.85
C LYS A 140 0.65 13.53 1.09
N PRO A 141 0.43 13.97 2.36
CA PRO A 141 0.31 15.39 2.68
C PRO A 141 1.65 16.09 2.49
N ASP A 142 2.76 15.41 2.82
CA ASP A 142 4.13 15.86 2.59
C ASP A 142 4.40 16.21 1.13
N ASP A 143 3.70 15.56 0.19
CA ASP A 143 3.90 15.86 -1.23
C ASP A 143 3.41 17.26 -1.60
N LEU A 144 2.58 17.89 -0.75
CA LEU A 144 2.13 19.27 -0.89
C LEU A 144 3.26 20.28 -0.64
N ASN A 145 4.32 19.86 0.07
CA ASN A 145 5.49 20.71 0.31
C ASN A 145 6.39 20.83 -0.93
N TYR A 146 6.24 19.93 -1.91
CA TYR A 146 6.98 20.00 -3.16
C TYR A 146 6.31 20.95 -4.17
N ASN A 147 7.13 21.54 -5.05
CA ASN A 147 6.62 22.36 -6.14
C ASN A 147 5.64 21.56 -7.01
N TRP A 148 4.70 22.28 -7.63
CA TRP A 148 3.65 21.74 -8.48
C TRP A 148 4.15 20.79 -9.58
N LEU A 149 5.40 20.93 -10.03
CA LEU A 149 6.03 20.07 -11.03
C LEU A 149 6.56 18.75 -10.45
N PHE A 150 7.08 18.75 -9.22
CA PHE A 150 7.67 17.58 -8.59
C PHE A 150 6.62 16.63 -7.99
N ARG A 151 5.50 17.16 -7.51
CA ARG A 151 4.38 16.35 -6.98
C ARG A 151 3.87 15.27 -7.96
N PRO A 152 3.47 15.59 -9.21
CA PRO A 152 3.03 14.56 -10.16
C PRO A 152 4.16 13.61 -10.57
N PHE A 153 5.41 14.10 -10.65
CA PHE A 153 6.56 13.25 -10.97
C PHE A 153 6.77 12.16 -9.91
N ILE A 154 6.75 12.51 -8.62
CA ILE A 154 6.89 11.55 -7.51
C ILE A 154 5.73 10.54 -7.52
N ARG A 155 4.50 10.98 -7.78
CA ARG A 155 3.34 10.08 -7.91
C ARG A 155 3.50 9.08 -9.05
N CYS A 156 3.92 9.55 -10.24
CA CYS A 156 4.21 8.67 -11.37
C CYS A 156 5.31 7.66 -11.03
N LEU A 157 6.36 8.08 -10.34
CA LEU A 157 7.43 7.19 -9.89
C LEU A 157 6.89 6.09 -8.96
N ARG A 158 6.02 6.44 -8.00
CA ARG A 158 5.40 5.45 -7.10
C ARG A 158 4.48 4.46 -7.85
N LEU A 159 3.75 4.92 -8.87
CA LEU A 159 2.93 4.05 -9.71
C LEU A 159 3.78 3.09 -10.56
N ILE A 160 4.88 3.59 -11.13
CA ILE A 160 5.85 2.74 -11.84
C ILE A 160 6.48 1.73 -10.87
N ALA A 161 6.85 2.17 -9.66
CA ALA A 161 7.41 1.30 -8.63
C ALA A 161 6.42 0.21 -8.20
N LEU A 162 5.12 0.51 -8.05
CA LEU A 162 4.10 -0.53 -7.83
C LEU A 162 4.10 -1.55 -8.96
N GLY A 163 4.07 -1.09 -10.22
CA GLY A 163 4.08 -1.96 -11.39
C GLY A 163 5.31 -2.87 -11.39
N LEU A 164 6.51 -2.32 -11.16
CA LEU A 164 7.75 -3.09 -11.09
C LEU A 164 7.74 -4.09 -9.92
N ALA A 165 7.32 -3.66 -8.72
CA ALA A 165 7.30 -4.51 -7.54
C ALA A 165 6.39 -5.74 -7.69
N VAL A 166 5.29 -5.61 -8.42
CA VAL A 166 4.34 -6.70 -8.65
C VAL A 166 4.72 -7.55 -9.86
N PHE A 167 5.01 -6.91 -10.98
CA PHE A 167 5.02 -7.56 -12.29
C PHE A 167 6.40 -7.87 -12.84
N LEU A 168 7.46 -7.20 -12.36
CA LEU A 168 8.81 -7.38 -12.91
C LEU A 168 9.32 -8.84 -12.78
N PRO A 169 9.16 -9.53 -11.63
CA PRO A 169 9.60 -10.92 -11.51
C PRO A 169 8.84 -11.87 -12.44
N ALA A 170 7.51 -11.69 -12.55
CA ALA A 170 6.66 -12.49 -13.41
C ALA A 170 6.99 -12.30 -14.89
N LEU A 171 7.18 -11.04 -15.32
CA LEU A 171 7.57 -10.69 -16.68
C LEU A 171 8.95 -11.28 -17.02
N TYR A 172 9.90 -11.20 -16.11
CA TYR A 172 11.24 -11.79 -16.29
C TYR A 172 11.16 -13.30 -16.57
N VAL A 173 10.43 -14.04 -15.74
CA VAL A 173 10.25 -15.49 -15.92
C VAL A 173 9.56 -15.80 -17.23
N ALA A 174 8.49 -15.07 -17.55
CA ALA A 174 7.72 -15.26 -18.77
C ALA A 174 8.57 -15.08 -20.04
N VAL A 175 9.43 -14.05 -20.07
CA VAL A 175 10.28 -13.76 -21.23
C VAL A 175 11.40 -14.79 -21.35
N ILE A 176 12.15 -15.07 -20.28
CA ILE A 176 13.32 -15.96 -20.39
C ILE A 176 12.93 -17.41 -20.59
N SER A 177 11.85 -17.87 -19.96
CA SER A 177 11.47 -19.29 -20.02
C SER A 177 10.68 -19.64 -21.28
N PHE A 178 9.94 -18.68 -21.87
CA PHE A 178 9.02 -18.96 -22.98
C PHE A 178 9.25 -18.11 -24.23
N HIS A 179 9.78 -16.89 -24.12
CA HIS A 179 9.84 -15.91 -25.22
C HIS A 179 11.23 -15.25 -25.35
N PHE A 180 12.31 -16.03 -25.26
CA PHE A 180 13.68 -15.50 -25.27
C PHE A 180 14.06 -14.80 -26.59
N TYR A 181 13.36 -15.10 -27.69
CA TYR A 181 13.56 -14.48 -29.00
C TYR A 181 13.21 -12.98 -29.03
N ILE A 182 12.49 -12.48 -28.03
CA ILE A 182 12.20 -11.04 -27.88
C ILE A 182 13.45 -10.28 -27.41
N ILE A 183 14.42 -10.97 -26.78
CA ILE A 183 15.64 -10.36 -26.26
C ILE A 183 16.62 -10.14 -27.42
N PRO A 184 17.14 -8.91 -27.62
CA PRO A 184 18.15 -8.67 -28.64
C PRO A 184 19.37 -9.56 -28.43
N VAL A 185 19.95 -10.09 -29.51
CA VAL A 185 21.05 -11.08 -29.46
C VAL A 185 22.24 -10.59 -28.61
N ASN A 186 22.53 -9.30 -28.64
CA ASN A 186 23.60 -8.67 -27.85
C ASN A 186 23.42 -8.84 -26.33
N PHE A 187 22.18 -8.96 -25.84
CA PHE A 187 21.86 -9.24 -24.43
C PHE A 187 21.70 -10.73 -24.14
N LEU A 188 21.40 -11.53 -25.17
CA LEU A 188 21.17 -12.97 -25.05
C LEU A 188 22.48 -13.72 -24.79
N ILE A 189 23.58 -13.33 -25.43
CA ILE A 189 24.89 -13.99 -25.26
C ILE A 189 25.40 -13.88 -23.80
N PRO A 190 25.50 -12.68 -23.19
CA PRO A 190 25.88 -12.57 -21.78
C PRO A 190 24.90 -13.26 -20.81
N LEU A 191 23.61 -13.28 -21.17
CA LEU A 191 22.60 -13.99 -20.39
C LEU A 191 22.82 -15.50 -20.41
N ALA A 192 23.12 -16.07 -21.59
CA ALA A 192 23.43 -17.50 -21.72
C ALA A 192 24.71 -17.86 -20.96
N GLU A 193 25.77 -17.04 -21.07
CA GLU A 193 27.02 -17.23 -20.32
C GLU A 193 26.81 -17.15 -18.81
N SER A 194 26.06 -16.15 -18.33
CA SER A 194 25.73 -16.00 -16.90
C SER A 194 24.91 -17.17 -16.36
N ARG A 195 24.20 -17.91 -17.22
CA ARG A 195 23.38 -19.06 -16.82
C ARG A 195 24.08 -20.40 -17.02
N ALA A 196 25.17 -20.45 -17.79
CA ALA A 196 25.86 -21.69 -18.12
C ALA A 196 26.37 -22.46 -16.88
N GLN A 197 26.67 -21.74 -15.80
CA GLN A 197 27.19 -22.28 -14.55
C GLN A 197 26.11 -22.45 -13.47
N VAL A 198 24.86 -22.06 -13.74
CA VAL A 198 23.78 -22.03 -12.75
C VAL A 198 22.98 -23.34 -12.82
N PRO A 199 22.87 -24.10 -11.71
CA PRO A 199 22.25 -25.43 -11.73
C PRO A 199 20.72 -25.41 -11.79
N PHE A 200 20.08 -24.27 -11.52
CA PHE A 200 18.64 -24.14 -11.41
C PHE A 200 17.99 -23.45 -12.62
N PRO A 201 16.73 -23.80 -12.96
CA PRO A 201 15.96 -23.05 -13.94
C PRO A 201 15.56 -21.66 -13.41
N PRO A 202 15.28 -20.68 -14.29
CA PRO A 202 15.02 -19.29 -13.90
C PRO A 202 13.86 -19.15 -12.91
N ILE A 203 12.86 -20.03 -13.04
CA ILE A 203 11.69 -20.08 -12.17
C ILE A 203 12.11 -20.37 -10.72
N ILE A 204 12.95 -21.40 -10.51
CA ILE A 204 13.37 -21.80 -9.16
C ILE A 204 14.29 -20.74 -8.56
N GLU A 205 15.22 -20.19 -9.36
CA GLU A 205 16.12 -19.12 -8.94
C GLU A 205 15.34 -17.92 -8.37
N ILE A 206 14.34 -17.43 -9.10
CA ILE A 206 13.62 -16.23 -8.69
C ILE A 206 12.64 -16.49 -7.55
N PHE A 207 11.96 -17.66 -7.53
CA PHE A 207 11.12 -18.02 -6.37
C PHE A 207 11.95 -18.09 -5.09
N PHE A 208 13.13 -18.69 -5.16
CA PHE A 208 14.04 -18.78 -4.02
C PHE A 208 14.49 -17.41 -3.52
N LEU A 209 14.96 -16.53 -4.42
CA LEU A 209 15.36 -15.17 -4.03
C LEU A 209 14.19 -14.33 -3.50
N GLU A 210 13.03 -14.40 -4.13
CA GLU A 210 11.85 -13.64 -3.69
C GLU A 210 11.37 -14.11 -2.30
N VAL A 211 11.39 -15.41 -2.02
CA VAL A 211 11.06 -15.95 -0.69
C VAL A 211 12.08 -15.48 0.35
N ILE A 212 13.38 -15.51 0.04
CA ILE A 212 14.42 -14.99 0.93
C ILE A 212 14.20 -13.50 1.22
N ILE A 213 13.88 -12.70 0.20
CA ILE A 213 13.61 -11.28 0.35
C ILE A 213 12.41 -11.05 1.28
N GLU A 214 11.35 -11.85 1.17
CA GLU A 214 10.21 -11.75 2.10
C GLU A 214 10.58 -12.17 3.52
N LEU A 215 11.39 -13.21 3.70
CA LEU A 215 11.88 -13.62 5.03
C LEU A 215 12.74 -12.52 5.66
N LEU A 216 13.63 -11.90 4.89
CA LEU A 216 14.37 -10.72 5.34
C LEU A 216 13.44 -9.59 5.72
N ARG A 217 12.39 -9.36 4.92
CA ARG A 217 11.43 -8.30 5.17
C ARG A 217 10.68 -8.50 6.48
N GLU A 218 10.19 -9.72 6.70
CA GLU A 218 9.49 -10.11 7.91
C GLU A 218 10.40 -10.05 9.13
N SER A 219 11.67 -10.46 9.00
CA SER A 219 12.64 -10.36 10.10
C SER A 219 12.90 -8.92 10.50
N ALA A 220 12.99 -7.98 9.54
CA ALA A 220 13.33 -6.60 9.86
C ALA A 220 12.17 -5.76 10.38
N SER A 221 10.92 -6.22 10.22
CA SER A 221 9.77 -5.65 10.93
C SER A 221 9.90 -5.70 12.46
N ARG A 222 10.81 -6.56 12.96
CA ARG A 222 11.08 -6.78 14.39
C ARG A 222 12.27 -5.97 14.91
N PHE A 223 13.06 -5.35 14.03
CA PHE A 223 14.16 -4.46 14.44
C PHE A 223 13.66 -3.03 14.63
N ALA A 224 14.35 -2.27 15.50
CA ALA A 224 14.06 -0.84 15.68
C ALA A 224 14.12 -0.09 14.35
N SER A 225 13.13 0.77 14.11
CA SER A 225 12.76 1.40 12.83
C SER A 225 13.92 2.05 12.06
N ASN A 226 14.90 2.62 12.75
CA ASN A 226 16.05 3.29 12.14
C ASN A 226 17.08 2.34 11.52
N LEU A 227 17.11 1.06 11.90
CA LEU A 227 18.02 0.06 11.34
C LEU A 227 17.38 -0.76 10.21
N GLY A 228 16.04 -0.85 10.16
CA GLY A 228 15.31 -1.76 9.26
C GLY A 228 15.59 -1.53 7.77
N VAL A 229 15.53 -0.29 7.29
CA VAL A 229 15.76 0.03 5.86
C VAL A 229 17.20 -0.27 5.44
N GLY A 230 18.18 0.11 6.28
CA GLY A 230 19.59 -0.19 6.03
C GLY A 230 19.86 -1.70 6.01
N ILE A 231 19.25 -2.45 6.93
CA ILE A 231 19.34 -3.91 6.99
C ILE A 231 18.76 -4.54 5.72
N HIS A 232 17.58 -4.13 5.25
CA HIS A 232 17.00 -4.69 4.02
C HIS A 232 17.91 -4.55 2.80
N VAL A 233 18.48 -3.36 2.62
CA VAL A 233 19.34 -3.07 1.46
C VAL A 233 20.67 -3.82 1.56
N LEU A 234 21.31 -3.78 2.73
CA LEU A 234 22.59 -4.47 2.95
C LEU A 234 22.44 -5.99 2.89
N SER A 235 21.43 -6.56 3.55
CA SER A 235 21.19 -8.00 3.54
C SER A 235 20.79 -8.50 2.15
N GLY A 236 19.95 -7.75 1.43
CA GLY A 236 19.62 -8.07 0.04
C GLY A 236 20.88 -8.11 -0.83
N LEU A 237 21.69 -7.04 -0.81
CA LEU A 237 22.90 -6.94 -1.59
C LEU A 237 23.91 -8.06 -1.26
N LEU A 238 24.16 -8.32 0.02
CA LEU A 238 25.10 -9.37 0.46
C LEU A 238 24.65 -10.76 0.02
N LEU A 239 23.36 -11.07 0.13
CA LEU A 239 22.80 -12.35 -0.33
C LEU A 239 22.88 -12.47 -1.85
N GLY A 240 22.60 -11.38 -2.58
CA GLY A 240 22.76 -11.36 -4.03
C GLY A 240 24.20 -11.61 -4.47
N LEU A 241 25.16 -10.95 -3.83
CA LEU A 241 26.59 -11.14 -4.10
C LEU A 241 27.05 -12.55 -3.77
N ALA A 242 26.60 -13.11 -2.65
CA ALA A 242 26.91 -14.49 -2.26
C ALA A 242 26.29 -15.51 -3.22
N ALA A 243 25.05 -15.29 -3.68
CA ALA A 243 24.38 -16.19 -4.62
C ALA A 243 25.07 -16.21 -5.99
N ILE A 244 25.61 -15.07 -6.44
CA ILE A 244 26.38 -14.98 -7.68
C ILE A 244 27.75 -15.65 -7.52
N SER A 245 28.47 -15.36 -6.43
CA SER A 245 29.84 -15.87 -6.22
C SER A 245 29.87 -17.39 -6.03
N THR A 246 28.80 -17.97 -5.49
CA THR A 246 28.62 -19.42 -5.35
C THR A 246 28.11 -20.10 -6.62
N GLY A 247 27.77 -19.33 -7.67
CA GLY A 247 27.17 -19.84 -8.89
C GLY A 247 25.76 -20.42 -8.71
N MET A 248 25.11 -20.18 -7.57
CA MET A 248 23.77 -20.72 -7.29
C MET A 248 22.67 -20.01 -8.08
N VAL A 249 22.87 -18.72 -8.38
CA VAL A 249 21.87 -17.90 -9.09
C VAL A 249 22.55 -17.01 -10.13
N SER A 250 21.89 -16.79 -11.26
CA SER A 250 22.38 -15.91 -12.33
C SER A 250 22.39 -14.43 -11.90
N ALA A 251 23.40 -13.68 -12.36
CA ALA A 251 23.52 -12.25 -12.07
C ALA A 251 22.27 -11.46 -12.49
N VAL A 252 21.65 -11.84 -13.61
CA VAL A 252 20.44 -11.19 -14.11
C VAL A 252 19.25 -11.40 -13.16
N THR A 253 19.07 -12.60 -12.61
CA THR A 253 17.99 -12.89 -11.64
C THR A 253 18.17 -12.07 -10.37
N VAL A 254 19.42 -11.91 -9.89
CA VAL A 254 19.73 -11.05 -8.75
C VAL A 254 19.40 -9.59 -9.04
N VAL A 255 19.79 -9.06 -10.22
CA VAL A 255 19.47 -7.68 -10.60
C VAL A 255 17.95 -7.43 -10.61
N VAL A 256 17.18 -8.35 -11.20
CA VAL A 256 15.71 -8.26 -11.23
C VAL A 256 15.11 -8.30 -9.83
N SER A 257 15.61 -9.18 -8.97
CA SER A 257 15.13 -9.30 -7.58
C SER A 257 15.47 -8.04 -6.76
N MET A 258 16.67 -7.46 -6.95
CA MET A 258 17.07 -6.20 -6.28
C MET A 258 16.27 -5.00 -6.79
N ALA A 259 16.02 -4.91 -8.09
CA ALA A 259 15.15 -3.86 -8.64
C ALA A 259 13.73 -3.95 -8.07
N THR A 260 13.19 -5.17 -7.97
CA THR A 260 11.90 -5.45 -7.33
C THR A 260 11.91 -5.08 -5.85
N LEU A 261 12.97 -5.43 -5.12
CA LEU A 261 13.16 -5.04 -3.72
C LEU A 261 13.14 -3.52 -3.55
N ILE A 262 13.90 -2.77 -4.35
CA ILE A 262 13.96 -1.31 -4.30
C ILE A 262 12.59 -0.72 -4.63
N ALA A 263 11.94 -1.18 -5.69
CA ALA A 263 10.60 -0.74 -6.08
C ALA A 263 9.58 -0.98 -4.95
N SER A 264 9.66 -2.12 -4.27
CA SER A 264 8.79 -2.47 -3.13
C SER A 264 9.00 -1.59 -1.89
N LEU A 265 10.16 -0.93 -1.75
CA LEU A 265 10.43 0.00 -0.65
C LEU A 265 9.85 1.40 -0.89
N VAL A 266 9.55 1.74 -2.14
CA VAL A 266 8.94 3.03 -2.51
C VAL A 266 7.43 3.04 -2.25
N LEU A 267 6.81 1.87 -2.16
CA LEU A 267 5.37 1.69 -2.01
C LEU A 267 4.83 2.23 -0.66
N PRO A 268 3.89 3.20 -0.70
CA PRO A 268 3.12 3.61 0.46
C PRO A 268 1.90 2.69 0.69
N PRO A 269 1.13 2.89 1.77
CA PRO A 269 1.37 2.38 3.13
C PRO A 269 1.54 0.84 3.20
N TYR A 270 1.84 0.32 4.40
CA TYR A 270 2.13 -1.11 4.61
C TYR A 270 1.07 -2.06 4.03
N ASP A 271 -0.21 -1.71 4.15
CA ASP A 271 -1.33 -2.56 3.72
C ASP A 271 -1.36 -2.74 2.19
N LEU A 272 -1.18 -1.67 1.41
CA LEU A 272 -1.05 -1.78 -0.05
C LEU A 272 0.21 -2.55 -0.44
N GLY A 273 1.29 -2.40 0.34
CA GLY A 273 2.50 -3.21 0.21
C GLY A 273 2.25 -4.71 0.38
N LEU A 274 1.41 -5.12 1.33
CA LEU A 274 1.01 -6.52 1.50
C LEU A 274 0.20 -7.05 0.31
N SER A 275 -0.71 -6.24 -0.23
CA SER A 275 -1.47 -6.57 -1.45
C SER A 275 -0.51 -6.80 -2.62
N ALA A 276 0.44 -5.88 -2.83
CA ALA A 276 1.41 -5.95 -3.91
C ALA A 276 2.30 -7.20 -3.79
N ARG A 277 2.75 -7.55 -2.57
CA ARG A 277 3.56 -8.76 -2.32
C ARG A 277 2.78 -10.05 -2.61
N SER A 278 1.54 -10.13 -2.14
CA SER A 278 0.68 -11.29 -2.41
C SER A 278 0.45 -11.45 -3.91
N LEU A 279 0.19 -10.33 -4.59
CA LEU A 279 -0.03 -10.31 -6.02
C LEU A 279 1.21 -10.67 -6.84
N LYS A 280 2.41 -10.27 -6.39
CA LYS A 280 3.70 -10.66 -6.99
C LYS A 280 3.83 -12.17 -7.10
N PHE A 281 3.58 -12.91 -6.00
CA PHE A 281 3.68 -14.38 -6.03
C PHE A 281 2.60 -15.03 -6.90
N ILE A 282 1.38 -14.46 -6.92
CA ILE A 282 0.31 -14.92 -7.83
C ILE A 282 0.76 -14.73 -9.29
N ALA A 283 1.23 -13.54 -9.65
CA ALA A 283 1.70 -13.25 -11.01
C ALA A 283 2.89 -14.13 -11.40
N LEU A 284 3.83 -14.33 -10.48
CA LEU A 284 5.00 -15.19 -10.68
C LEU A 284 4.59 -16.65 -10.91
N PHE A 285 3.61 -17.15 -10.16
CA PHE A 285 3.08 -18.50 -10.29
C PHE A 285 2.35 -18.72 -11.63
N PHE A 286 1.51 -17.79 -12.06
CA PHE A 286 0.84 -17.92 -13.36
C PHE A 286 1.83 -17.75 -14.53
N ALA A 287 2.80 -16.86 -14.41
CA ALA A 287 3.84 -16.66 -15.42
C ALA A 287 4.79 -17.86 -15.53
N SER A 288 5.04 -18.60 -14.45
CA SER A 288 5.89 -19.80 -14.51
C SER A 288 5.24 -20.97 -15.25
N ILE A 289 3.91 -21.04 -15.27
CA ILE A 289 3.15 -22.10 -15.95
C ILE A 289 2.81 -21.70 -17.38
N PHE A 290 2.30 -20.48 -17.59
CA PHE A 290 1.72 -20.04 -18.87
C PHE A 290 2.57 -18.98 -19.59
N GLY A 291 3.74 -18.62 -19.06
CA GLY A 291 4.60 -17.59 -19.62
C GLY A 291 3.92 -16.23 -19.71
N VAL A 292 4.06 -15.58 -20.87
CA VAL A 292 3.51 -14.22 -21.11
C VAL A 292 1.99 -14.20 -21.01
N LEU A 293 1.30 -15.29 -21.38
CA LEU A 293 -0.16 -15.39 -21.23
C LEU A 293 -0.57 -15.35 -19.76
N GLY A 294 0.14 -16.08 -18.89
CA GLY A 294 -0.14 -16.07 -17.44
C GLY A 294 0.06 -14.70 -16.81
N PHE A 295 1.11 -13.99 -17.25
CA PHE A 295 1.35 -12.60 -16.88
C PHE A 295 0.19 -11.68 -17.30
N ILE A 296 -0.22 -11.73 -18.57
CA ILE A 296 -1.32 -10.90 -19.10
C ILE A 296 -2.63 -11.20 -18.36
N VAL A 297 -2.98 -12.48 -18.19
CA VAL A 297 -4.20 -12.88 -17.47
C VAL A 297 -4.18 -12.35 -16.04
N THR A 298 -3.08 -12.50 -15.31
CA THR A 298 -2.99 -11.99 -13.93
C THR A 298 -3.13 -10.48 -13.88
N ALA A 299 -2.47 -9.75 -14.78
CA ALA A 299 -2.58 -8.30 -14.87
C ALA A 299 -4.01 -7.85 -15.19
N SER A 300 -4.67 -8.49 -16.16
CA SER A 300 -6.05 -8.20 -16.54
C SER A 300 -7.05 -8.50 -15.44
N VAL A 301 -6.93 -9.65 -14.76
CA VAL A 301 -7.81 -10.01 -13.63
C VAL A 301 -7.62 -9.04 -12.47
N THR A 302 -6.38 -8.65 -12.18
CA THR A 302 -6.09 -7.64 -11.15
C THR A 302 -6.77 -6.32 -11.48
N PHE A 303 -6.62 -5.85 -12.72
CA PHE A 303 -7.20 -4.59 -13.15
C PHE A 303 -8.73 -4.63 -13.13
N ALA A 304 -9.33 -5.73 -13.62
CA ALA A 304 -10.77 -5.94 -13.55
C ALA A 304 -11.28 -5.90 -12.09
N HIS A 305 -10.59 -6.60 -11.18
CA HIS A 305 -10.94 -6.61 -9.76
C HIS A 305 -10.88 -5.20 -9.14
N LEU A 306 -9.83 -4.43 -9.44
CA LEU A 306 -9.67 -3.05 -8.97
C LEU A 306 -10.83 -2.14 -9.40
N VAL A 307 -11.28 -2.27 -10.65
CA VAL A 307 -12.38 -1.46 -11.20
C VAL A 307 -13.74 -1.86 -10.63
N THR A 308 -13.95 -3.13 -10.27
CA THR A 308 -15.20 -3.63 -9.67
C THR A 308 -15.27 -3.43 -8.15
N LEU A 309 -14.15 -3.16 -7.49
CA LEU A 309 -14.10 -3.02 -6.05
C LEU A 309 -14.77 -1.72 -5.62
N GLU A 310 -15.48 -1.75 -4.50
CA GLU A 310 -16.03 -0.55 -3.84
C GLU A 310 -15.49 -0.45 -2.41
N SER A 311 -15.34 0.79 -1.93
CA SER A 311 -15.02 1.13 -0.56
C SER A 311 -16.18 1.94 0.02
N LEU A 312 -16.91 1.36 0.97
CA LEU A 312 -18.08 1.97 1.57
C LEU A 312 -19.13 2.38 0.52
N GLY A 313 -19.29 1.59 -0.53
CA GLY A 313 -20.17 1.88 -1.67
C GLY A 313 -19.71 2.99 -2.62
N GLN A 314 -18.48 3.49 -2.49
CA GLN A 314 -17.85 4.32 -3.53
C GLN A 314 -16.89 3.46 -4.39
N PRO A 315 -16.82 3.66 -5.72
CA PRO A 315 -15.92 2.88 -6.57
C PRO A 315 -14.45 3.08 -6.18
N TYR A 316 -13.73 2.00 -5.89
CA TYR A 316 -12.35 2.04 -5.40
C TYR A 316 -11.37 2.60 -6.44
N PHE A 317 -11.61 2.33 -7.72
CA PHE A 317 -10.82 2.89 -8.83
C PHE A 317 -11.46 4.16 -9.39
N GLN A 318 -12.08 4.98 -8.53
CA GLN A 318 -12.54 6.29 -8.93
C GLN A 318 -11.36 7.25 -8.98
N THR A 319 -11.06 7.78 -10.16
CA THR A 319 -10.12 8.90 -10.28
C THR A 319 -10.73 10.11 -9.58
N LEU A 320 -10.03 10.66 -8.58
CA LEU A 320 -10.29 12.00 -8.03
C LEU A 320 -9.87 13.07 -9.05
N SER A 321 -10.56 13.08 -10.18
CA SER A 321 -10.85 14.21 -11.03
C SER A 321 -11.54 13.64 -12.27
N PRO A 322 -12.67 14.24 -12.72
CA PRO A 322 -13.01 14.10 -14.13
C PRO A 322 -11.80 14.62 -14.90
N PHE A 323 -11.62 14.21 -16.15
CA PHE A 323 -11.05 15.13 -17.12
C PHE A 323 -11.95 16.38 -17.19
N LYS A 324 -11.90 17.25 -16.19
CA LYS A 324 -12.39 18.62 -16.26
C LYS A 324 -11.32 19.33 -17.06
N THR A 325 -11.54 19.36 -18.37
CA THR A 325 -10.92 20.26 -19.34
C THR A 325 -10.48 21.55 -18.63
N GLY A 326 -9.24 21.98 -18.85
CA GLY A 326 -8.49 22.96 -18.05
C GLY A 326 -9.11 24.35 -17.74
N LYS A 327 -10.40 24.57 -18.00
CA LYS A 327 -11.16 25.76 -17.63
C LYS A 327 -11.58 25.79 -16.15
N ASP A 328 -11.78 24.65 -15.49
CA ASP A 328 -12.25 24.63 -14.07
C ASP A 328 -11.13 24.72 -13.03
N PHE A 329 -9.87 24.44 -13.40
CA PHE A 329 -8.71 24.58 -12.52
C PHE A 329 -8.49 26.03 -12.04
N TRP A 330 -8.90 27.02 -12.86
CA TRP A 330 -8.75 28.44 -12.55
C TRP A 330 -9.84 29.01 -11.64
N LYS A 331 -10.99 28.35 -11.49
CA LYS A 331 -12.12 28.87 -10.69
C LYS A 331 -11.97 28.64 -9.18
N LYS A 332 -11.25 27.60 -8.75
CA LYS A 332 -11.05 27.26 -7.33
C LYS A 332 -10.01 28.12 -6.60
N ARG A 333 -9.30 29.03 -7.28
CA ARG A 333 -8.34 29.96 -6.63
C ARG A 333 -8.95 31.29 -6.17
N ARG A 334 -10.27 31.47 -6.29
CA ARG A 334 -10.97 32.72 -5.90
C ARG A 334 -12.01 32.55 -4.78
N GLN A 335 -11.98 31.45 -4.04
CA GLN A 335 -12.84 31.27 -2.85
C GLN A 335 -12.03 30.75 -1.68
#